data_AF-A0A9E1Q890-F1
#
_entry.id   AF-A0A9E1Q890-F1
#
_cell.length_a   1.000
_cell.length_b   1.000
_cell.length_c   1.000
_cell.angle_alpha   90.00
_cell.angle_beta   90.00
_cell.angle_gamma   90.00
#
_symmetry.space_group_name_H-M   'P 1'
#
loop_
_entity.id
_entity.type
_entity.pdbx_description
1 polymer ?
#
loop_
_entity_poly.entity_id
_entity_poly.type
_entity_poly.pdbx_seq_one_letter_code
_entity_poly.pdbx_strand_id
1 'polypeptide(L)'
;LLDEGIKVRVADSPFTNSGEKFTAGTLVITKRNNEDKLGDIESIITEYISKTAGIRVLKTHSGMSEEGPDLGSDHFQYIKSPSIAVISGDEVSSLSFGEILHRFEIIYNYPITVISNRKRMDLDSYDVLIIPRSWINFNDDELKELKNWVAAGGSLISIGGSCRNFADKNGWGLTRFSGEMDESNRTAEYDAHSASDLYAPFALNNRLSIMDQIPGAVYSISIDSTHPLSFGYSSTYLSIKTSSMRFSPLSSDGGTNVGVLKGDAEALTGFAGERANEKLNNSLSFGVQSIGSGSAIYIIDNVLFRGFWKNGHKFFANAVFFSPVM
;
A
#
# COMPACT_ATOMS: atom_id res chain seq x y z
N LEU A 1 -7.91 -4.37 -19.94
CA LEU A 1 -7.19 -3.29 -20.67
C LEU A 1 -5.70 -3.62 -20.81
N LEU A 2 -4.95 -3.75 -19.71
CA LEU A 2 -3.53 -4.07 -19.75
C LEU A 2 -3.26 -5.46 -20.39
N ASP A 3 -4.05 -6.48 -20.03
CA ASP A 3 -3.97 -7.82 -20.62
C ASP A 3 -4.28 -7.84 -22.12
N GLU A 4 -5.18 -6.94 -22.56
CA GLU A 4 -5.49 -6.71 -23.98
C GLU A 4 -4.39 -5.90 -24.68
N GLY A 5 -3.30 -5.56 -23.97
CA GLY A 5 -2.17 -4.75 -24.43
C GLY A 5 -2.54 -3.30 -24.79
N ILE A 6 -3.65 -2.78 -24.26
CA ILE A 6 -4.02 -1.37 -24.45
C ILE A 6 -3.10 -0.52 -23.58
N LYS A 7 -2.43 0.45 -24.19
CA LYS A 7 -1.59 1.41 -23.49
C LYS A 7 -2.45 2.45 -22.80
N VAL A 8 -2.39 2.44 -21.47
CA VAL A 8 -3.11 3.36 -20.61
C VAL A 8 -2.11 4.28 -19.93
N ARG A 9 -2.45 5.56 -19.80
CA ARG A 9 -1.70 6.52 -19.00
C ARG A 9 -2.48 6.89 -17.75
N VAL A 10 -1.78 7.28 -16.70
CA VAL A 10 -2.36 7.87 -15.49
C VAL A 10 -1.92 9.33 -15.39
N ALA A 11 -2.86 10.22 -15.10
CA ALA A 11 -2.57 11.63 -14.82
C ALA A 11 -2.02 11.76 -13.39
N ASP A 12 -0.86 12.40 -13.23
CA ASP A 12 -0.28 12.66 -11.90
C ASP A 12 -0.87 13.90 -11.21
N SER A 13 -1.61 14.73 -11.95
CA SER A 13 -2.16 16.01 -11.51
C SER A 13 -3.56 16.26 -12.07
N PRO A 14 -4.38 17.12 -11.43
CA PRO A 14 -5.70 17.48 -11.93
C PRO A 14 -5.63 18.25 -13.25
N PHE A 15 -6.63 18.06 -14.12
CA PHE A 15 -6.75 18.77 -15.39
C PHE A 15 -8.22 18.95 -15.81
N THR A 16 -8.47 19.89 -16.72
CA THR A 16 -9.78 20.15 -17.32
C THR A 16 -9.69 19.91 -18.82
N ASN A 17 -10.57 19.09 -19.39
CA ASN A 17 -10.63 18.84 -20.84
C ASN A 17 -12.06 18.55 -21.29
N SER A 18 -12.46 19.12 -22.42
CA SER A 18 -13.81 18.93 -22.98
C SER A 18 -14.91 19.35 -21.99
N GLY A 19 -14.69 20.44 -21.25
CA GLY A 19 -15.58 20.99 -20.24
C GLY A 19 -15.69 20.19 -18.93
N GLU A 20 -14.90 19.11 -18.77
CA GLU A 20 -14.95 18.22 -17.60
C GLU A 20 -13.67 18.29 -16.78
N LYS A 21 -13.82 18.25 -15.46
CA LYS A 21 -12.71 18.24 -14.50
C LYS A 21 -12.33 16.81 -14.12
N PHE A 22 -11.03 16.55 -14.13
CA PHE A 22 -10.43 15.26 -13.79
C PHE A 22 -9.43 15.42 -12.65
N THR A 23 -9.40 14.46 -11.74
CA THR A 23 -8.46 14.44 -10.62
C THR A 23 -7.19 13.68 -10.99
N ALA A 24 -6.12 13.86 -10.21
CA ALA A 24 -4.98 12.95 -10.24
C ALA A 24 -5.43 11.49 -10.06
N GLY A 25 -4.75 10.56 -10.75
CA GLY A 25 -5.15 9.17 -10.88
C GLY A 25 -6.14 8.87 -12.01
N THR A 26 -6.58 9.88 -12.78
CA THR A 26 -7.45 9.66 -13.93
C THR A 26 -6.71 8.86 -15.01
N LEU A 27 -7.36 7.82 -15.52
CA LEU A 27 -6.83 7.01 -16.61
C LEU A 27 -7.14 7.66 -17.97
N VAL A 28 -6.11 7.80 -18.81
CA VAL A 28 -6.21 8.37 -20.14
C VAL A 28 -5.78 7.34 -21.17
N ILE A 29 -6.66 7.09 -22.14
CA ILE A 29 -6.42 6.19 -23.25
C ILE A 29 -6.46 7.03 -24.52
N THR A 30 -5.30 7.23 -25.14
CA THR A 30 -5.20 7.96 -26.41
C THR A 30 -5.29 7.00 -27.59
N LYS A 31 -5.88 7.45 -28.70
CA LYS A 31 -5.80 6.76 -30.00
C LYS A 31 -4.36 6.63 -30.48
N ARG A 32 -3.57 7.68 -30.26
CA ARG A 32 -2.11 7.66 -30.42
C ARG A 32 -1.51 6.60 -29.49
N ASN A 33 -0.56 5.81 -29.98
CA ASN A 33 0.07 4.68 -29.31
C ASN A 33 -0.81 3.43 -29.12
N ASN A 34 -2.06 3.46 -29.58
CA ASN A 34 -2.97 2.32 -29.67
C ASN A 34 -3.58 2.19 -31.08
N GLU A 35 -2.85 2.65 -32.11
CA GLU A 35 -3.35 2.73 -33.48
C GLU A 35 -3.73 1.37 -34.07
N ASP A 36 -3.06 0.31 -33.63
CA ASP A 36 -3.30 -1.08 -34.01
C ASP A 36 -4.61 -1.65 -33.44
N LYS A 37 -5.23 -0.97 -32.46
CA LYS A 37 -6.42 -1.44 -31.73
C LYS A 37 -7.60 -0.48 -31.85
N LEU A 38 -7.58 0.44 -32.82
CA LEU A 38 -8.58 1.51 -32.93
C LEU A 38 -10.00 1.00 -33.20
N GLY A 39 -10.15 -0.11 -33.92
CA GLY A 39 -11.45 -0.75 -34.16
C GLY A 39 -12.05 -1.35 -32.89
N ASP A 40 -11.18 -1.88 -32.01
CA ASP A 40 -11.60 -2.66 -30.85
C ASP A 40 -11.67 -1.83 -29.57
N ILE A 41 -10.91 -0.73 -29.45
CA ILE A 41 -10.83 0.06 -28.21
C ILE A 41 -12.19 0.58 -27.75
N GLU A 42 -13.01 1.12 -28.64
CA GLU A 42 -14.33 1.65 -28.25
C GLU A 42 -15.27 0.52 -27.80
N SER A 43 -15.21 -0.64 -28.46
CA SER A 43 -15.97 -1.84 -28.09
C SER A 43 -15.49 -2.45 -26.77
N ILE A 44 -14.18 -2.61 -26.59
CA ILE A 44 -13.56 -3.11 -25.36
C ILE A 44 -13.94 -2.23 -24.17
N ILE A 45 -13.79 -0.91 -24.31
CA ILE A 45 -14.17 0.06 -23.27
C ILE A 45 -15.66 -0.03 -22.95
N THR A 46 -16.52 -0.10 -23.97
CA THR A 46 -17.97 -0.21 -23.80
C THR A 46 -18.37 -1.50 -23.09
N GLU A 47 -17.74 -2.63 -23.43
CA GLU A 47 -17.93 -3.90 -22.76
C GLU A 47 -17.52 -3.82 -21.28
N TYR A 48 -16.35 -3.23 -20.98
CA TYR A 48 -15.89 -3.04 -19.60
C TYR A 48 -16.85 -2.16 -18.77
N ILE A 49 -17.33 -1.06 -19.34
CA ILE A 49 -18.31 -0.19 -18.69
C ILE A 49 -19.61 -0.95 -18.43
N SER A 50 -20.10 -1.74 -19.40
CA SER A 50 -21.35 -2.50 -19.26
C SER A 50 -21.32 -3.51 -18.11
N LYS A 51 -20.13 -4.04 -17.79
CA LYS A 51 -19.91 -5.00 -16.71
C LYS A 51 -19.54 -4.35 -15.38
N THR A 52 -19.23 -3.05 -15.37
CA THR A 52 -18.69 -2.36 -14.18
C THR A 52 -19.47 -1.09 -13.85
N ALA A 53 -20.29 -1.17 -12.81
CA ALA A 53 -21.05 -0.02 -12.34
C ALA A 53 -20.13 1.09 -11.80
N GLY A 54 -20.50 2.34 -12.06
CA GLY A 54 -19.84 3.53 -11.49
C GLY A 54 -18.57 3.99 -12.21
N ILE A 55 -18.18 3.36 -13.32
CA ILE A 55 -17.11 3.88 -14.18
C ILE A 55 -17.68 4.97 -15.09
N ARG A 56 -17.10 6.17 -15.03
CA ARG A 56 -17.39 7.27 -15.96
C ARG A 56 -16.30 7.33 -17.03
N VAL A 57 -16.68 7.12 -18.29
CA VAL A 57 -15.78 7.29 -19.43
C VAL A 57 -16.27 8.45 -20.28
N LEU A 58 -15.35 9.36 -20.60
CA LEU A 58 -15.61 10.55 -21.37
C LEU A 58 -14.70 10.56 -22.59
N LYS A 59 -15.27 10.94 -23.73
CA LYS A 59 -14.51 11.12 -24.96
C LYS A 59 -13.95 12.53 -24.98
N THR A 60 -12.64 12.65 -25.10
CA THR A 60 -11.99 13.95 -25.34
C THR A 60 -11.90 14.22 -26.84
N HIS A 61 -12.00 15.50 -27.22
CA HIS A 61 -11.92 15.94 -28.62
C HIS A 61 -10.56 16.54 -29.00
N SER A 62 -9.76 16.92 -28.01
CA SER A 62 -8.44 17.52 -28.18
C SER A 62 -7.44 16.92 -27.18
N GLY A 63 -6.16 16.88 -27.57
CA GLY A 63 -5.06 16.60 -26.65
C GLY A 63 -4.67 17.79 -25.77
N MET A 64 -5.15 19.00 -26.10
CA MET A 64 -4.95 20.21 -25.31
C MET A 64 -5.98 20.30 -24.20
N SER A 65 -5.52 20.58 -22.99
CA SER A 65 -6.35 20.81 -21.82
C SER A 65 -6.76 22.28 -21.72
N GLU A 66 -7.93 22.53 -21.13
CA GLU A 66 -8.41 23.89 -20.82
C GLU A 66 -7.70 24.45 -19.58
N GLU A 67 -7.43 23.58 -18.59
CA GLU A 67 -6.65 23.87 -17.39
C GLU A 67 -5.79 22.65 -17.02
N GLY A 68 -4.61 22.87 -16.43
CA GLY A 68 -3.69 21.79 -16.09
C GLY A 68 -2.88 21.29 -17.30
N PRO A 69 -2.21 20.13 -17.19
CA PRO A 69 -1.33 19.63 -18.24
C PRO A 69 -2.07 19.09 -19.46
N ASP A 70 -1.46 19.22 -20.63
CA ASP A 70 -1.93 18.61 -21.88
C ASP A 70 -1.71 17.10 -21.89
N LEU A 71 -2.61 16.34 -22.53
CA LEU A 71 -2.61 14.86 -22.53
C LEU A 71 -1.34 14.23 -23.14
N GLY A 72 -0.50 15.02 -23.80
CA GLY A 72 0.79 14.60 -24.38
C GLY A 72 2.03 14.93 -23.54
N SER A 73 1.86 15.58 -22.38
CA SER A 73 2.96 15.94 -21.47
C SER A 73 3.43 14.75 -20.63
N ASP A 74 4.53 14.94 -19.91
CA ASP A 74 5.12 14.00 -18.95
C ASP A 74 4.26 13.76 -17.70
N HIS A 75 3.27 14.63 -17.44
CA HIS A 75 2.25 14.45 -16.41
C HIS A 75 1.31 13.25 -16.66
N PHE A 76 1.36 12.63 -17.84
CA PHE A 76 0.58 11.45 -18.20
C PHE A 76 1.51 10.25 -18.38
N GLN A 77 1.73 9.51 -17.30
CA GLN A 77 2.70 8.41 -17.28
C GLN A 77 2.05 7.09 -17.70
N TYR A 78 2.79 6.26 -18.45
CA TYR A 78 2.29 4.94 -18.86
C TYR A 78 2.19 3.99 -17.67
N ILE A 79 1.06 3.29 -17.60
CA ILE A 79 0.89 2.14 -16.72
C ILE A 79 1.50 0.93 -17.45
N LYS A 80 2.66 0.48 -16.97
CA LYS A 80 3.24 -0.80 -17.42
C LYS A 80 2.33 -1.94 -17.00
N SER A 81 2.39 -3.06 -17.71
CA SER A 81 1.77 -4.31 -17.27
C SER A 81 2.79 -5.07 -16.40
N PRO A 82 2.71 -4.99 -15.06
CA PRO A 82 3.77 -5.53 -14.22
C PRO A 82 3.72 -7.06 -14.16
N SER A 83 4.88 -7.69 -14.22
CA SER A 83 5.08 -9.07 -13.77
C SER A 83 5.09 -9.10 -12.24
N ILE A 84 4.19 -9.89 -11.64
CA ILE A 84 3.95 -9.86 -10.19
C ILE A 84 4.25 -11.21 -9.55
N ALA A 85 4.98 -11.18 -8.45
CA ALA A 85 5.20 -12.30 -7.55
C ALA A 85 4.62 -12.04 -6.15
N VAL A 86 4.15 -13.10 -5.49
CA VAL A 86 3.76 -13.08 -4.07
C VAL A 86 4.40 -14.23 -3.31
N ILE A 87 4.95 -13.93 -2.12
CA ILE A 87 5.54 -14.95 -1.26
C ILE A 87 4.43 -15.75 -0.55
N SER A 88 4.62 -17.07 -0.50
CA SER A 88 3.78 -18.04 0.20
C SER A 88 4.64 -18.99 1.05
N GLY A 89 4.00 -19.86 1.83
CA GLY A 89 4.65 -20.88 2.65
C GLY A 89 4.29 -20.77 4.13
N ASP A 90 4.90 -21.61 4.95
CA ASP A 90 4.52 -21.81 6.36
C ASP A 90 4.71 -20.57 7.25
N GLU A 91 5.64 -19.69 6.88
CA GLU A 91 5.93 -18.43 7.59
C GLU A 91 4.99 -17.28 7.16
N VAL A 92 4.07 -17.52 6.22
CA VAL A 92 3.13 -16.52 5.68
C VAL A 92 1.73 -16.75 6.25
N SER A 93 1.03 -15.67 6.61
CA SER A 93 -0.36 -15.75 7.01
C SER A 93 -1.22 -16.21 5.84
N SER A 94 -1.84 -17.38 5.97
CA SER A 94 -2.77 -17.93 4.97
C SER A 94 -3.95 -16.99 4.66
N LEU A 95 -4.40 -16.21 5.65
CA LEU A 95 -5.44 -15.19 5.47
C LEU A 95 -4.95 -14.06 4.57
N SER A 96 -3.79 -13.48 4.86
CA SER A 96 -3.24 -12.38 4.06
C SER A 96 -2.87 -12.82 2.64
N PHE A 97 -2.28 -14.01 2.50
CA PHE A 97 -2.02 -14.61 1.19
C PHE A 97 -3.31 -14.87 0.41
N GLY A 98 -4.32 -15.47 1.05
CA GLY A 98 -5.61 -15.78 0.43
C GLY A 98 -6.38 -14.53 -0.01
N GLU A 99 -6.31 -13.45 0.78
CA GLU A 99 -6.85 -12.14 0.39
C GLU A 99 -6.21 -11.62 -0.90
N ILE A 100 -4.87 -11.67 -0.99
CA ILE A 100 -4.12 -11.23 -2.18
C ILE A 100 -4.46 -12.12 -3.37
N LEU A 101 -4.35 -13.44 -3.23
CA LEU A 101 -4.60 -14.39 -4.32
C LEU A 101 -6.03 -14.25 -4.86
N HIS A 102 -7.02 -14.15 -3.97
CA HIS A 102 -8.41 -13.89 -4.36
C HIS A 102 -8.56 -12.57 -5.15
N ARG A 103 -7.85 -11.50 -4.78
CA ARG A 103 -7.89 -10.24 -5.57
C ARG A 103 -7.37 -10.47 -6.98
N PHE A 104 -6.25 -11.17 -7.14
CA PHE A 104 -5.66 -11.41 -8.45
C PHE A 104 -6.49 -12.36 -9.32
N GLU A 105 -6.88 -13.52 -8.78
CA GLU A 105 -7.60 -14.54 -9.55
C GLU A 105 -9.05 -14.18 -9.82
N ILE A 106 -9.77 -13.62 -8.83
CA ILE A 106 -11.22 -13.43 -8.93
C ILE A 106 -11.60 -12.00 -9.29
N ILE A 107 -10.89 -11.00 -8.76
CA ILE A 107 -11.30 -9.60 -8.94
C ILE A 107 -10.59 -8.92 -10.11
N TYR A 108 -9.27 -9.04 -10.17
CA TYR A 108 -8.46 -8.40 -11.21
C TYR A 108 -8.39 -9.26 -12.46
N ASN A 109 -8.50 -10.59 -12.30
CA ASN A 109 -8.24 -11.56 -13.35
C ASN A 109 -6.88 -11.26 -14.03
N TYR A 110 -5.85 -11.06 -13.19
CA TYR A 110 -4.51 -10.65 -13.59
C TYR A 110 -3.50 -11.69 -13.10
N PRO A 111 -2.53 -12.13 -13.94
CA PRO A 111 -1.60 -13.19 -13.57
C PRO A 111 -0.73 -12.81 -12.39
N ILE A 112 -0.53 -13.77 -11.48
CA ILE A 112 0.37 -13.64 -10.34
C ILE A 112 1.16 -14.92 -10.14
N THR A 113 2.46 -14.79 -9.87
CA THR A 113 3.33 -15.93 -9.59
C THR A 113 3.43 -16.16 -8.09
N VAL A 114 3.14 -17.38 -7.64
CA VAL A 114 3.25 -17.77 -6.23
C VAL A 114 4.64 -18.35 -5.96
N ILE A 115 5.40 -17.70 -5.07
CA ILE A 115 6.74 -18.13 -4.68
C ILE A 115 6.64 -18.89 -3.35
N SER A 116 6.79 -20.22 -3.39
CA SER A 116 6.78 -21.07 -2.19
C SER A 116 8.17 -21.30 -1.60
N ASN A 117 9.22 -21.11 -2.40
CA ASN A 117 10.61 -21.22 -1.95
C ASN A 117 11.40 -19.96 -2.33
N ARG A 118 11.43 -19.00 -1.40
CA ARG A 118 12.12 -17.72 -1.57
C ARG A 118 13.62 -17.84 -1.88
N LYS A 119 14.29 -18.92 -1.44
CA LYS A 119 15.74 -19.12 -1.64
C LYS A 119 16.14 -19.43 -3.09
N ARG A 120 15.16 -19.71 -3.95
CA ARG A 120 15.36 -19.99 -5.38
C ARG A 120 14.58 -19.01 -6.26
N MET A 121 14.16 -17.89 -5.67
CA MET A 121 13.43 -16.86 -6.39
C MET A 121 14.39 -16.14 -7.34
N ASP A 122 14.00 -16.04 -8.60
CA ASP A 122 14.67 -15.17 -9.57
C ASP A 122 13.96 -13.82 -9.55
N LEU A 123 14.51 -12.85 -8.82
CA LEU A 123 13.91 -11.53 -8.64
C LEU A 123 13.83 -10.75 -9.96
N ASP A 124 14.76 -10.96 -10.88
CA ASP A 124 14.83 -10.24 -12.16
C ASP A 124 13.68 -10.61 -13.11
N SER A 125 12.96 -11.70 -12.82
CA SER A 125 11.74 -12.11 -13.53
C SER A 125 10.48 -11.32 -13.14
N TYR A 126 10.56 -10.42 -12.14
CA TYR A 126 9.41 -9.72 -11.59
C TYR A 126 9.62 -8.21 -11.45
N ASP A 127 8.59 -7.44 -11.79
CA ASP A 127 8.53 -5.98 -11.55
C ASP A 127 8.08 -5.67 -10.12
N VAL A 128 7.18 -6.51 -9.57
CA VAL A 128 6.57 -6.31 -8.25
C VAL A 128 6.67 -7.57 -7.41
N LEU A 129 7.18 -7.44 -6.18
CA LEU A 129 7.22 -8.50 -5.18
C LEU A 129 6.33 -8.12 -3.99
N ILE A 130 5.32 -8.95 -3.74
CA ILE A 130 4.39 -8.78 -2.62
C ILE A 130 4.78 -9.73 -1.49
N ILE A 131 5.03 -9.16 -0.31
CA ILE A 131 5.26 -9.88 0.92
C ILE A 131 4.00 -9.70 1.79
N PRO A 132 3.13 -10.72 1.86
CA PRO A 132 1.95 -10.67 2.71
C PRO A 132 2.34 -10.59 4.19
N ARG A 133 1.35 -10.37 5.06
CA ARG A 133 1.55 -10.50 6.51
C ARG A 133 2.19 -11.84 6.81
N SER A 134 3.38 -11.79 7.40
CA SER A 134 4.20 -12.97 7.64
C SER A 134 5.07 -12.79 8.88
N TRP A 135 5.69 -13.90 9.28
CA TRP A 135 6.71 -13.97 10.33
C TRP A 135 8.05 -14.42 9.76
N ILE A 136 8.22 -14.32 8.43
CA ILE A 136 9.50 -14.52 7.76
C ILE A 136 10.52 -13.61 8.42
N ASN A 137 11.71 -14.14 8.67
CA ASN A 137 12.89 -13.40 9.10
C ASN A 137 13.94 -13.46 7.99
N PHE A 138 14.05 -12.39 7.20
CA PHE A 138 15.09 -12.28 6.19
C PHE A 138 16.45 -12.02 6.86
N ASN A 139 17.46 -12.77 6.42
CA ASN A 139 18.83 -12.52 6.83
C ASN A 139 19.45 -11.34 6.06
N ASP A 140 20.64 -10.89 6.46
CA ASP A 140 21.26 -9.70 5.88
C ASP A 140 21.64 -9.87 4.39
N ASP A 141 21.95 -11.08 3.93
CA ASP A 141 22.21 -11.36 2.50
C ASP A 141 20.91 -11.28 1.69
N GLU A 142 19.82 -11.88 2.18
CA GLU A 142 18.49 -11.78 1.55
C GLU A 142 18.02 -10.32 1.48
N LEU A 143 18.22 -9.54 2.56
CA LEU A 143 17.88 -8.11 2.57
C LEU A 143 18.74 -7.32 1.59
N LYS A 144 20.04 -7.65 1.45
CA LYS A 144 20.92 -7.00 0.49
C LYS A 144 20.50 -7.30 -0.94
N GLU A 145 20.15 -8.55 -1.24
CA GLU A 145 19.66 -8.97 -2.55
C GLU A 145 18.36 -8.24 -2.92
N LEU A 146 17.37 -8.25 -2.02
CA LEU A 146 16.12 -7.51 -2.20
C LEU A 146 16.38 -6.02 -2.43
N LYS A 147 17.26 -5.40 -1.64
CA LYS A 147 17.58 -3.97 -1.77
C LYS A 147 18.23 -3.65 -3.13
N ASN A 148 19.13 -4.52 -3.61
CA ASN A 148 19.75 -4.34 -4.93
C ASN A 148 18.71 -4.43 -6.05
N TRP A 149 17.79 -5.39 -5.96
CA TRP A 149 16.69 -5.53 -6.92
C TRP A 149 15.75 -4.31 -6.90
N VAL A 150 15.35 -3.83 -5.71
CA VAL A 150 14.57 -2.58 -5.60
C VAL A 150 15.34 -1.40 -6.20
N ALA A 151 16.63 -1.28 -5.88
CA ALA A 151 17.48 -0.22 -6.43
C ALA A 151 17.56 -0.22 -7.96
N ALA A 152 17.42 -1.40 -8.59
CA ALA A 152 17.40 -1.58 -10.04
C ALA A 152 16.03 -1.31 -10.70
N GLY A 153 15.00 -0.95 -9.92
CA GLY A 153 13.67 -0.63 -10.43
C GLY A 153 12.55 -1.56 -9.96
N GLY A 154 12.85 -2.58 -9.15
CA GLY A 154 11.84 -3.45 -8.55
C GLY A 154 10.97 -2.70 -7.54
N SER A 155 9.70 -3.11 -7.41
CA SER A 155 8.79 -2.59 -6.38
C SER A 155 8.45 -3.64 -5.33
N LEU A 156 8.87 -3.38 -4.10
CA LEU A 156 8.57 -4.24 -2.96
C LEU A 156 7.32 -3.76 -2.23
N ILE A 157 6.31 -4.61 -2.06
CA ILE A 157 5.10 -4.29 -1.28
C ILE A 157 5.10 -5.18 -0.04
N SER A 158 5.30 -4.57 1.14
CA SER A 158 5.27 -5.27 2.42
C SER A 158 4.01 -4.93 3.20
N ILE A 159 3.28 -5.95 3.66
CA ILE A 159 1.96 -5.79 4.30
C ILE A 159 1.99 -6.26 5.76
N GLY A 160 1.61 -5.37 6.66
CA GLY A 160 1.45 -5.65 8.09
C GLY A 160 2.74 -6.18 8.72
N GLY A 161 2.67 -7.40 9.26
CA GLY A 161 3.77 -7.96 10.07
C GLY A 161 5.07 -8.21 9.34
N SER A 162 5.05 -8.30 8.01
CA SER A 162 6.27 -8.42 7.20
C SER A 162 7.12 -7.16 7.24
N CYS A 163 6.52 -5.98 7.50
CA CYS A 163 7.24 -4.70 7.54
C CYS A 163 8.36 -4.68 8.60
N ARG A 164 8.25 -5.52 9.64
CA ARG A 164 9.31 -5.67 10.66
C ARG A 164 10.65 -6.14 10.09
N ASN A 165 10.68 -6.80 8.93
CA ASN A 165 11.93 -7.20 8.30
C ASN A 165 12.78 -6.01 7.85
N PHE A 166 12.14 -4.88 7.58
CA PHE A 166 12.77 -3.68 6.99
C PHE A 166 12.98 -2.57 8.01
N ALA A 167 12.37 -2.71 9.20
CA ALA A 167 12.49 -1.74 10.26
C ALA A 167 13.88 -1.76 10.90
N ASP A 168 14.44 -0.58 11.09
CA ASP A 168 15.76 -0.36 11.70
C ASP A 168 16.90 -1.05 10.92
N LYS A 169 16.67 -1.31 9.62
CA LYS A 169 17.65 -1.88 8.68
C LYS A 169 18.18 -0.81 7.74
N ASN A 170 19.48 -0.85 7.47
CA ASN A 170 20.17 0.19 6.69
C ASN A 170 19.58 0.34 5.27
N GLY A 171 19.10 1.56 4.98
CA GLY A 171 18.60 2.01 3.69
C GLY A 171 17.28 1.39 3.27
N TRP A 172 16.47 0.94 4.24
CA TRP A 172 15.05 0.63 4.06
C TRP A 172 14.13 1.74 4.57
N GLY A 173 14.67 2.74 5.28
CA GLY A 173 13.99 3.97 5.71
C GLY A 173 12.92 3.80 6.81
N LEU A 174 12.45 2.58 7.06
CA LEU A 174 11.47 2.28 8.10
C LEU A 174 12.15 2.16 9.46
N THR A 175 11.60 2.80 10.48
CA THR A 175 12.08 2.70 11.86
C THR A 175 10.94 2.43 12.84
N ARG A 176 11.25 1.78 13.96
CA ARG A 176 10.27 1.57 15.04
C ARG A 176 9.98 2.85 15.80
N PHE A 177 11.02 3.64 16.04
CA PHE A 177 10.98 4.88 16.83
C PHE A 177 11.44 6.06 15.97
N SER A 178 10.95 7.25 16.31
CA SER A 178 11.34 8.49 15.62
C SER A 178 12.72 9.02 16.08
N GLY A 179 13.24 8.50 17.19
CA GLY A 179 14.57 8.79 17.72
C GLY A 179 14.74 8.25 19.15
N GLU A 180 15.91 8.49 19.75
CA GLU A 180 16.28 7.95 21.07
C GLU A 180 15.30 8.35 22.18
N MET A 181 14.75 9.57 22.12
CA MET A 181 13.77 10.04 23.11
C MET A 181 12.43 9.29 23.01
N ASP A 182 11.94 9.04 21.79
CA ASP A 182 10.74 8.22 21.58
C ASP A 182 10.99 6.79 22.06
N GLU A 183 12.12 6.20 21.71
CA GLU A 183 12.52 4.87 22.19
C GLU A 183 12.57 4.79 23.72
N SER A 184 13.22 5.75 24.38
CA SER A 184 13.33 5.81 25.84
C SER A 184 11.96 5.95 26.51
N ASN A 185 11.09 6.83 26.01
CA ASN A 185 9.76 7.05 26.57
C ASN A 185 8.91 5.78 26.45
N ARG A 186 8.90 5.15 25.28
CA ARG A 186 8.12 3.93 25.03
C ARG A 186 8.64 2.73 25.81
N THR A 187 9.96 2.63 26.00
CA THR A 187 10.56 1.59 26.83
C THR A 187 10.15 1.77 28.30
N ALA A 188 10.19 3.01 28.81
CA ALA A 188 9.74 3.31 30.16
C ALA A 188 8.24 3.01 30.39
N GLU A 189 7.38 3.35 29.41
CA GLU A 189 5.95 3.00 29.44
C GLU A 189 5.76 1.47 29.53
N TYR A 190 6.44 0.71 28.66
CA TYR A 190 6.39 -0.75 28.66
C TYR A 190 6.87 -1.37 29.98
N ASP A 191 7.97 -0.89 30.52
CA ASP A 191 8.55 -1.38 31.78
C ASP A 191 7.62 -1.09 32.96
N ALA A 192 7.01 0.11 32.99
CA ALA A 192 6.03 0.48 34.01
C ALA A 192 4.79 -0.42 33.99
N HIS A 193 4.25 -0.71 32.80
CA HIS A 193 3.15 -1.65 32.64
C HIS A 193 3.52 -3.06 33.08
N SER A 194 4.69 -3.55 32.65
CA SER A 194 5.18 -4.89 32.99
C SER A 194 5.39 -5.07 34.49
N ALA A 195 5.95 -4.05 35.16
CA ALA A 195 6.13 -4.05 36.61
C ALA A 195 4.80 -4.05 37.38
N SER A 196 3.81 -3.30 36.89
CA SER A 196 2.46 -3.27 37.46
C SER A 196 1.75 -4.62 37.31
N ASP A 197 1.87 -5.24 36.15
CA ASP A 197 1.19 -6.49 35.81
C ASP A 197 1.76 -7.72 36.52
N LEU A 198 3.05 -7.68 36.89
CA LEU A 198 3.76 -8.80 37.52
C LEU A 198 3.06 -9.31 38.79
N TYR A 199 2.41 -8.42 39.54
CA TYR A 199 1.74 -8.75 40.80
C TYR A 199 0.21 -8.75 40.68
N ALA A 200 -0.32 -8.63 39.47
CA ALA A 200 -1.76 -8.60 39.25
C ALA A 200 -2.41 -9.96 39.60
N PRO A 201 -3.56 -9.97 40.28
CA PRO A 201 -4.31 -11.20 40.51
C PRO A 201 -4.67 -11.89 39.20
N PHE A 202 -4.66 -13.23 39.19
CA PHE A 202 -5.04 -14.03 38.02
C PHE A 202 -6.40 -13.62 37.40
N ALA A 203 -7.35 -13.20 38.23
CA ALA A 203 -8.66 -12.69 37.80
C ALA A 203 -8.59 -11.50 36.82
N LEU A 204 -7.47 -10.74 36.82
CA LEU A 204 -7.24 -9.62 35.92
C LEU A 204 -6.52 -10.00 34.62
N ASN A 205 -6.00 -11.22 34.47
CA ASN A 205 -5.19 -11.61 33.30
C ASN A 205 -5.88 -11.32 31.96
N ASN A 206 -7.18 -11.63 31.85
CA ASN A 206 -7.95 -11.34 30.63
C ASN A 206 -8.07 -9.84 30.37
N ARG A 207 -8.23 -9.03 31.43
CA ARG A 207 -8.33 -7.57 31.33
C ARG A 207 -6.99 -6.95 30.95
N LEU A 208 -5.88 -7.44 31.50
CA LEU A 208 -4.54 -6.97 31.12
C LEU A 208 -4.23 -7.36 29.68
N SER A 209 -4.53 -8.60 29.28
CA SER A 209 -4.33 -9.06 27.91
C SER A 209 -5.12 -8.23 26.89
N ILE A 210 -6.35 -7.79 27.22
CA ILE A 210 -7.15 -7.01 26.27
C ILE A 210 -6.70 -5.55 26.17
N MET A 211 -6.06 -5.00 27.20
CA MET A 211 -5.48 -3.65 27.18
C MET A 211 -4.36 -3.50 26.14
N ASP A 212 -3.65 -4.58 25.82
CA ASP A 212 -2.57 -4.61 24.83
C ASP A 212 -3.00 -5.05 23.42
N GLN A 213 -4.30 -5.25 23.20
CA GLN A 213 -4.83 -5.75 21.94
C GLN A 213 -5.76 -4.76 21.23
N ILE A 214 -5.76 -4.86 19.90
CA ILE A 214 -6.77 -4.27 19.03
C ILE A 214 -7.38 -5.42 18.21
N PRO A 215 -8.45 -6.07 18.69
CA PRO A 215 -9.13 -7.10 17.92
C PRO A 215 -9.73 -6.55 16.62
N GLY A 216 -10.13 -5.27 16.64
CA GLY A 216 -10.63 -4.53 15.50
C GLY A 216 -11.20 -3.18 15.93
N ALA A 217 -10.61 -2.10 15.43
CA ALA A 217 -11.09 -0.74 15.61
C ALA A 217 -10.86 0.09 14.35
N VAL A 218 -11.73 1.07 14.11
CA VAL A 218 -11.66 1.97 12.97
C VAL A 218 -10.99 3.27 13.40
N TYR A 219 -9.96 3.67 12.65
CA TYR A 219 -9.22 4.91 12.87
C TYR A 219 -9.31 5.82 11.64
N SER A 220 -9.31 7.12 11.88
CA SER A 220 -9.14 8.13 10.84
C SER A 220 -7.65 8.33 10.54
N ILE A 221 -7.24 8.01 9.32
CA ILE A 221 -5.86 8.18 8.85
C ILE A 221 -5.79 9.42 7.96
N SER A 222 -4.85 10.32 8.24
CA SER A 222 -4.56 11.47 7.37
C SER A 222 -3.81 10.96 6.14
N ILE A 223 -4.34 11.27 4.95
CA ILE A 223 -3.80 10.84 3.67
C ILE A 223 -3.26 12.04 2.90
N ASP A 224 -2.05 11.89 2.35
CA ASP A 224 -1.59 12.74 1.25
C ASP A 224 -2.20 12.21 -0.04
N SER A 225 -3.25 12.87 -0.55
CA SER A 225 -3.98 12.46 -1.76
C SER A 225 -3.27 12.81 -3.08
N THR A 226 -2.09 13.43 -3.02
CA THR A 226 -1.30 13.80 -4.21
C THR A 226 -0.33 12.71 -4.64
N HIS A 227 -0.06 11.73 -3.77
CA HIS A 227 0.83 10.62 -4.07
C HIS A 227 0.14 9.51 -4.88
N PRO A 228 0.80 8.83 -5.84
CA PRO A 228 0.14 7.81 -6.66
C PRO A 228 -0.46 6.64 -5.87
N LEU A 229 0.16 6.27 -4.74
CA LEU A 229 -0.37 5.26 -3.82
C LEU A 229 -1.79 5.59 -3.32
N SER A 230 -2.16 6.86 -3.19
CA SER A 230 -3.45 7.34 -2.67
C SER A 230 -4.34 7.98 -3.74
N PHE A 231 -4.01 7.84 -5.02
CA PHE A 231 -4.88 8.31 -6.10
C PHE A 231 -6.31 7.76 -5.96
N GLY A 232 -7.27 8.66 -6.05
CA GLY A 232 -8.70 8.36 -5.86
C GLY A 232 -9.16 8.24 -4.41
N TYR A 233 -8.35 8.70 -3.44
CA TYR A 233 -8.75 8.96 -2.05
C TYR A 233 -8.85 10.46 -1.77
N SER A 234 -9.63 10.82 -0.75
CA SER A 234 -9.60 12.16 -0.14
C SER A 234 -8.44 12.26 0.87
N SER A 235 -8.33 13.38 1.57
CA SER A 235 -7.33 13.61 2.62
C SER A 235 -7.53 12.74 3.87
N THR A 236 -8.53 11.86 3.89
CA THR A 236 -8.84 10.99 5.03
C THR A 236 -9.25 9.60 4.58
N TYR A 237 -8.69 8.58 5.22
CA TYR A 237 -9.03 7.18 5.03
C TYR A 237 -9.44 6.54 6.37
N LEU A 238 -10.54 5.78 6.35
CA LEU A 238 -10.98 5.00 7.50
C LEU A 238 -10.29 3.63 7.46
N SER A 239 -9.30 3.44 8.33
CA SER A 239 -8.55 2.18 8.42
C SER A 239 -9.10 1.27 9.50
N ILE A 240 -9.24 -0.02 9.22
CA ILE A 240 -9.41 -1.03 10.28
C ILE A 240 -8.02 -1.42 10.77
N LYS A 241 -7.72 -1.10 12.02
CA LYS A 241 -6.54 -1.63 12.71
C LYS A 241 -6.93 -2.88 13.50
N THR A 242 -6.14 -3.94 13.34
CA THR A 242 -6.30 -5.23 14.05
C THR A 242 -5.06 -5.60 14.86
N SER A 243 -4.19 -4.63 15.13
CA SER A 243 -3.02 -4.77 15.98
C SER A 243 -2.50 -3.40 16.38
N SER A 244 -1.76 -3.34 17.49
CA SER A 244 -0.98 -2.17 17.93
C SER A 244 0.38 -2.03 17.21
N MET A 245 0.55 -2.69 16.06
CA MET A 245 1.78 -2.60 15.27
C MET A 245 1.99 -1.15 14.82
N ARG A 246 3.20 -0.67 15.08
CA ARG A 246 3.56 0.74 14.95
C ARG A 246 4.94 0.84 14.34
N PHE A 247 5.08 1.80 13.44
CA PHE A 247 6.35 2.34 12.98
C PHE A 247 6.29 3.86 13.03
N SER A 248 7.43 4.50 13.19
CA SER A 248 7.56 5.94 13.01
C SER A 248 7.22 6.31 11.56
N PRO A 249 6.68 7.51 11.30
CA PRO A 249 6.73 8.11 9.98
C PRO A 249 8.16 8.03 9.41
N LEU A 250 8.26 7.75 8.11
CA LEU A 250 9.52 7.69 7.38
C LEU A 250 10.24 9.04 7.45
N SER A 251 11.57 9.00 7.53
CA SER A 251 12.39 10.21 7.40
C SER A 251 12.30 10.81 6.00
N SER A 252 12.60 12.09 5.85
CA SER A 252 12.62 12.79 4.55
C SER A 252 13.71 12.30 3.58
N ASP A 253 14.61 11.40 4.02
CA ASP A 253 15.63 10.79 3.16
C ASP A 253 15.03 9.65 2.32
N GLY A 254 14.44 10.02 1.18
CA GLY A 254 13.77 9.10 0.25
C GLY A 254 12.44 8.53 0.76
N GLY A 255 12.01 8.88 1.97
CA GLY A 255 10.75 8.43 2.56
C GLY A 255 9.60 9.40 2.33
N THR A 256 8.47 8.88 1.84
CA THR A 256 7.21 9.60 1.66
C THR A 256 6.12 9.00 2.55
N ASN A 257 5.53 9.84 3.39
CA ASN A 257 4.50 9.47 4.36
C ASN A 257 3.10 9.66 3.76
N VAL A 258 2.62 8.67 3.00
CA VAL A 258 1.33 8.73 2.30
C VAL A 258 0.13 8.69 3.25
N GLY A 259 0.24 7.95 4.35
CA GLY A 259 -0.82 7.82 5.34
C GLY A 259 -0.29 7.73 6.76
N VAL A 260 -0.70 8.68 7.61
CA VAL A 260 -0.25 8.78 9.00
C VAL A 260 -1.44 8.95 9.92
N LEU A 261 -1.45 8.19 11.02
CA LEU A 261 -2.31 8.46 12.16
C LEU A 261 -1.65 9.57 12.98
N LYS A 262 -2.16 10.80 12.87
CA LYS A 262 -1.56 12.01 13.47
C LYS A 262 -2.15 12.26 14.87
N GLY A 263 -1.30 12.74 15.77
CA GLY A 263 -1.70 13.08 17.13
C GLY A 263 -2.00 11.86 17.98
N ASP A 264 -2.86 12.06 18.98
CA ASP A 264 -3.31 11.01 19.88
C ASP A 264 -4.26 10.07 19.14
N ALA A 265 -4.01 8.77 19.26
CA ALA A 265 -4.83 7.77 18.64
C ALA A 265 -6.18 7.69 19.34
N GLU A 266 -7.24 7.79 18.54
CA GLU A 266 -8.60 7.62 19.03
C GLU A 266 -9.37 6.75 18.03
N ALA A 267 -9.89 5.63 18.53
CA ALA A 267 -10.75 4.76 17.73
C ALA A 267 -12.10 5.44 17.54
N LEU A 268 -12.51 5.65 16.28
CA LEU A 268 -13.84 6.15 15.95
C LEU A 268 -14.93 5.16 16.34
N THR A 269 -14.65 3.86 16.19
CA THR A 269 -15.53 2.76 16.58
C THR A 269 -14.73 1.46 16.71
N GLY A 270 -15.32 0.46 17.37
CA GLY A 270 -14.68 -0.81 17.71
C GLY A 270 -13.93 -0.74 19.04
N PHE A 271 -13.05 -1.71 19.28
CA PHE A 271 -12.31 -1.82 20.54
C PHE A 271 -10.81 -1.74 20.30
N ALA A 272 -10.17 -0.82 21.01
CA ALA A 272 -8.73 -0.74 21.15
C ALA A 272 -8.40 -0.68 22.65
N GLY A 273 -7.58 -1.62 23.11
CA GLY A 273 -7.09 -1.59 24.49
C GLY A 273 -6.29 -0.31 24.74
N GLU A 274 -6.38 0.22 25.96
CA GLU A 274 -5.77 1.50 26.34
C GLU A 274 -4.28 1.58 25.98
N ARG A 275 -3.48 0.60 26.41
CA ARG A 275 -2.04 0.53 26.12
C ARG A 275 -1.75 0.31 24.64
N ALA A 276 -2.57 -0.47 23.97
CA ALA A 276 -2.46 -0.68 22.53
C ALA A 276 -2.73 0.60 21.74
N ASN A 277 -3.68 1.41 22.20
CA ASN A 277 -4.09 2.65 21.58
C ASN A 277 -3.00 3.72 21.75
N GLU A 278 -2.44 3.87 22.94
CA GLU A 278 -1.34 4.81 23.23
C GLU A 278 -0.11 4.59 22.35
N LYS A 279 0.17 3.33 21.97
CA LYS A 279 1.27 2.98 21.05
C LYS A 279 1.06 3.55 19.64
N LEU A 280 -0.17 3.81 19.22
CA LEU A 280 -0.47 4.23 17.85
C LEU A 280 -0.28 5.74 17.60
N ASN A 281 -0.06 6.56 18.63
CA ASN A 281 0.06 8.02 18.49
C ASN A 281 1.17 8.41 17.51
N ASN A 282 0.88 9.22 16.48
CA ASN A 282 1.87 9.58 15.44
C ASN A 282 2.53 8.36 14.79
N SER A 283 1.73 7.47 14.18
CA SER A 283 2.23 6.23 13.55
C SER A 283 1.99 6.19 12.05
N LEU A 284 2.94 5.57 11.35
CA LEU A 284 2.83 5.29 9.92
C LEU A 284 1.74 4.25 9.66
N SER A 285 0.86 4.50 8.69
CA SER A 285 -0.09 3.52 8.16
C SER A 285 0.26 3.12 6.73
N PHE A 286 0.66 4.09 5.89
CA PHE A 286 1.12 3.87 4.51
C PHE A 286 2.36 4.72 4.24
N GLY A 287 3.45 4.10 3.79
CA GLY A 287 4.68 4.80 3.45
C GLY A 287 5.34 4.23 2.20
N VAL A 288 6.09 5.05 1.49
CA VAL A 288 6.87 4.66 0.33
C VAL A 288 8.30 5.14 0.53
N GLN A 289 9.26 4.22 0.49
CA GLN A 289 10.68 4.53 0.51
C GLN A 289 11.26 4.35 -0.90
N SER A 290 11.71 5.43 -1.51
CA SER A 290 12.48 5.37 -2.76
C SER A 290 13.86 4.78 -2.51
N ILE A 291 14.25 3.82 -3.32
CA ILE A 291 15.56 3.17 -3.28
C ILE A 291 16.02 3.01 -4.74
N GLY A 292 17.06 3.75 -5.14
CA GLY A 292 17.53 3.76 -6.53
C GLY A 292 16.40 4.17 -7.50
N SER A 293 16.11 3.32 -8.48
CA SER A 293 15.03 3.52 -9.46
C SER A 293 13.71 2.83 -9.09
N GLY A 294 13.64 2.15 -7.93
CA GLY A 294 12.44 1.47 -7.45
C GLY A 294 12.01 1.96 -6.08
N SER A 295 11.10 1.21 -5.46
CA SER A 295 10.49 1.62 -4.19
C SER A 295 10.12 0.45 -3.28
N ALA A 296 10.24 0.68 -1.97
CA ALA A 296 9.66 -0.17 -0.94
C ALA A 296 8.40 0.48 -0.38
N ILE A 297 7.25 -0.15 -0.59
CA ILE A 297 5.93 0.29 -0.19
C ILE A 297 5.53 -0.46 1.09
N TYR A 298 5.33 0.27 2.17
CA TYR A 298 4.92 -0.25 3.47
C TYR A 298 3.44 0.01 3.70
N ILE A 299 2.66 -1.07 3.78
CA ILE A 299 1.23 -1.03 4.09
C ILE A 299 1.06 -1.65 5.48
N ILE A 300 1.12 -0.83 6.53
CA ILE A 300 1.12 -1.32 7.92
C ILE A 300 -0.25 -1.90 8.30
N ASP A 301 -1.31 -1.26 7.83
CA ASP A 301 -2.69 -1.72 8.03
C ASP A 301 -3.10 -2.68 6.93
N ASN A 302 -3.79 -3.77 7.26
CA ASN A 302 -4.26 -4.69 6.21
C ASN A 302 -5.41 -4.07 5.41
N VAL A 303 -5.09 -3.50 4.25
CA VAL A 303 -6.06 -2.89 3.32
C VAL A 303 -6.94 -3.88 2.58
N LEU A 304 -6.67 -5.18 2.70
CA LEU A 304 -7.47 -6.27 2.11
C LEU A 304 -8.23 -7.09 3.15
N PHE A 305 -8.27 -6.63 4.42
CA PHE A 305 -8.78 -7.38 5.55
C PHE A 305 -10.14 -8.06 5.28
N ARG A 306 -10.11 -9.40 5.24
CA ARG A 306 -11.22 -10.33 4.97
C ARG A 306 -12.03 -9.98 3.71
N GLY A 307 -11.46 -9.21 2.79
CA GLY A 307 -12.08 -8.79 1.54
C GLY A 307 -13.35 -7.92 1.66
N PHE A 308 -13.79 -7.55 2.87
CA PHE A 308 -15.02 -6.76 3.07
C PHE A 308 -14.74 -5.26 3.20
N TRP A 309 -13.54 -4.86 3.64
CA TRP A 309 -13.20 -3.44 3.80
C TRP A 309 -12.81 -2.80 2.46
N LYS A 310 -13.80 -2.67 1.57
CA LYS A 310 -13.60 -2.28 0.16
C LYS A 310 -12.86 -0.95 -0.01
N ASN A 311 -12.98 -0.03 0.94
CA ASN A 311 -12.30 1.26 0.88
C ASN A 311 -10.78 1.08 0.81
N GLY A 312 -10.18 0.06 1.44
CA GLY A 312 -8.72 -0.17 1.38
C GLY A 312 -8.22 -0.75 0.05
N HIS A 313 -9.10 -1.37 -0.74
CA HIS A 313 -8.66 -2.18 -1.88
C HIS A 313 -7.96 -1.37 -2.97
N LYS A 314 -8.27 -0.08 -3.10
CA LYS A 314 -7.63 0.80 -4.09
C LYS A 314 -6.18 1.12 -3.72
N PHE A 315 -5.83 1.26 -2.43
CA PHE A 315 -4.43 1.37 -2.00
C PHE A 315 -3.60 0.19 -2.50
N PHE A 316 -4.13 -1.03 -2.39
CA PHE A 316 -3.44 -2.21 -2.88
C PHE A 316 -3.30 -2.22 -4.41
N ALA A 317 -4.36 -1.84 -5.14
CA ALA A 317 -4.29 -1.72 -6.60
C ALA A 317 -3.27 -0.66 -7.04
N ASN A 318 -3.27 0.52 -6.40
CA ASN A 318 -2.31 1.58 -6.68
C ASN A 318 -0.88 1.13 -6.36
N ALA A 319 -0.65 0.45 -5.23
CA ALA A 319 0.66 -0.09 -4.89
C ALA A 319 1.20 -1.05 -5.97
N VAL A 320 0.33 -1.88 -6.55
CA VAL A 320 0.72 -2.86 -7.57
C VAL A 320 0.90 -2.22 -8.94
N PHE A 321 -0.06 -1.42 -9.40
CA PHE A 321 -0.10 -0.97 -10.80
C PHE A 321 0.50 0.41 -11.01
N PHE A 322 0.60 1.24 -9.96
CA PHE A 322 1.21 2.57 -10.02
C PHE A 322 2.60 2.64 -9.38
N SER A 323 3.16 1.53 -8.90
CA SER A 323 4.53 1.54 -8.37
C SER A 323 5.59 2.11 -9.31
N PRO A 324 5.53 1.95 -10.66
CA PRO A 324 6.55 2.54 -11.54
C PRO A 324 6.44 4.06 -11.71
N VAL A 325 5.35 4.66 -11.23
CA VAL A 325 5.08 6.10 -11.33
C VAL A 325 5.14 6.81 -9.97
N MET A 326 5.52 6.07 -8.90
CA MET A 326 5.82 6.58 -7.55
C MET A 326 7.30 6.94 -7.44
#